data_AF-A0A495TIM5-F1
#
_entry.id   AF-A0A495TIM5-F1
#
_cell.length_a   1.000
_cell.length_b   1.000
_cell.length_c   1.000
_cell.angle_alpha   90.00
_cell.angle_beta   90.00
_cell.angle_gamma   90.00
#
_symmetry.space_group_name_H-M   'P 1'
#
loop_
_entity.id
_entity.type
_entity.pdbx_description
1 polymer ?
#
loop_
_entity_poly.entity_id
_entity_poly.type
_entity_poly.pdbx_seq_one_letter_code
_entity_poly.pdbx_strand_id
1 'polypeptide(L)'
;MGTFTSEAAAALTAAEAVCGPFELEEISNRRGSAVWKASGPQGVVSIKLGTGDAAEVTAREAAVLDQLPEYTVTVGRFADGVWYVTPWQAGPSTWDVFRSVRKASGGRPKPSPLRSVCAVPWQICTKPVGCTGTSSPSTASTPSRASVSSTSRGPGRSAPRRGRRSTAR
;
A
#
# COMPACT_ATOMS: atom_id res chain seq x y z
N MET A 1 6.09 12.14 -19.36
CA MET A 1 6.17 10.77 -18.82
C MET A 1 7.39 10.73 -17.93
N GLY A 2 7.22 10.37 -16.66
CA GLY A 2 8.32 10.16 -15.73
C GLY A 2 9.07 8.85 -16.03
N THR A 3 10.14 8.61 -15.27
CA THR A 3 10.91 7.35 -15.31
C THR A 3 10.64 6.59 -14.03
N PHE A 4 10.49 5.27 -14.13
CA PHE A 4 10.35 4.42 -12.95
C PHE A 4 11.65 4.47 -12.12
N THR A 5 11.54 4.70 -10.81
CA THR A 5 12.75 4.81 -9.96
C THR A 5 13.38 3.44 -9.72
N SER A 6 14.69 3.36 -9.95
CA SER A 6 15.46 2.12 -9.75
C SER A 6 15.48 1.66 -8.28
N GLU A 7 15.30 2.57 -7.34
CA GLU A 7 15.24 2.23 -5.91
C GLU A 7 14.02 1.38 -5.55
N ALA A 8 12.95 1.47 -6.36
CA ALA A 8 11.76 0.66 -6.21
C ALA A 8 11.82 -0.62 -7.08
N ALA A 9 13.01 -1.14 -7.40
CA ALA A 9 13.17 -2.36 -8.20
C ALA A 9 12.39 -3.57 -7.65
N ALA A 10 12.24 -3.68 -6.32
CA ALA A 10 11.43 -4.73 -5.70
C ALA A 10 9.96 -4.70 -6.13
N ALA A 11 9.41 -3.53 -6.48
CA ALA A 11 8.07 -3.40 -7.03
C ALA A 11 7.97 -3.99 -8.45
N LEU A 12 9.03 -3.83 -9.26
CA LEU A 12 9.12 -4.44 -10.59
C LEU A 12 9.23 -5.95 -10.49
N THR A 13 10.04 -6.47 -9.55
CA THR A 13 10.12 -7.90 -9.27
C THR A 13 8.76 -8.46 -8.82
N ALA A 14 8.03 -7.74 -7.96
CA ALA A 14 6.69 -8.13 -7.54
C ALA A 14 5.69 -8.14 -8.71
N ALA A 15 5.78 -7.18 -9.62
CA ALA A 15 4.95 -7.17 -10.84
C ALA A 15 5.32 -8.31 -11.79
N GLU A 16 6.61 -8.59 -12.00
CA GLU A 16 7.09 -9.68 -12.87
C GLU A 16 6.60 -11.04 -12.38
N ALA A 17 6.58 -11.24 -11.06
CA ALA A 17 6.07 -12.47 -10.45
C ALA A 17 4.59 -12.75 -10.76
N VAL A 18 3.82 -11.72 -11.12
CA VAL A 18 2.38 -11.83 -11.47
C VAL A 18 2.16 -11.80 -12.99
N CYS A 19 2.89 -10.95 -13.71
CA CYS A 19 2.67 -10.71 -15.13
C CYS A 19 3.54 -11.57 -16.06
N GLY A 20 4.62 -12.17 -15.55
CA GLY A 20 5.78 -12.56 -16.36
C GLY A 20 6.51 -11.32 -16.90
N PRO A 21 7.34 -11.46 -17.95
CA PRO A 21 7.92 -10.31 -18.64
C PRO A 21 6.83 -9.33 -19.07
N PHE A 22 7.00 -8.04 -18.79
CA PHE A 22 5.95 -7.05 -18.96
C PHE A 22 6.45 -5.77 -19.63
N GLU A 23 5.51 -5.07 -20.26
CA GLU A 23 5.66 -3.68 -20.68
C GLU A 23 5.11 -2.75 -19.60
N LEU A 24 5.78 -1.62 -19.38
CA LEU A 24 5.46 -0.68 -18.31
C LEU A 24 5.00 0.67 -18.87
N GLU A 25 3.81 1.11 -18.46
CA GLU A 25 3.18 2.36 -18.90
C GLU A 25 2.91 3.27 -17.69
N GLU A 26 3.35 4.54 -17.75
CA GLU A 26 2.99 5.52 -16.72
C GLU A 26 1.54 5.98 -16.93
N ILE A 27 0.68 5.73 -15.94
CA ILE A 27 -0.74 6.14 -15.98
C ILE A 27 -0.92 7.53 -15.38
N SER A 28 -0.22 7.82 -14.29
CA SER A 28 -0.23 9.15 -13.68
C SER A 28 0.99 9.39 -12.82
N ASN A 29 1.39 10.65 -12.70
CA ASN A 29 2.43 11.07 -11.79
C ASN A 29 2.10 12.49 -11.29
N ARG A 30 1.69 12.60 -10.03
CA ARG A 30 1.29 13.88 -9.42
C ARG A 30 1.46 13.87 -7.91
N ARG A 31 1.96 14.99 -7.37
CA ARG A 31 2.03 15.25 -5.91
C ARG A 31 2.71 14.12 -5.14
N GLY A 32 3.86 13.63 -5.63
CA GLY A 32 4.61 12.55 -4.99
C GLY A 32 3.99 11.16 -5.13
N SER A 33 2.87 11.02 -5.86
CA SER A 33 2.24 9.74 -6.14
C SER A 33 2.27 9.42 -7.63
N ALA A 34 2.89 8.29 -7.98
CA ALA A 34 2.96 7.79 -9.34
C ALA A 34 2.24 6.43 -9.43
N VAL A 35 1.50 6.22 -10.51
CA VAL A 35 0.81 4.98 -10.83
C VAL A 35 1.25 4.52 -12.21
N TRP A 36 1.64 3.26 -12.28
CA TRP A 36 2.08 2.58 -13.49
C TRP A 36 1.22 1.36 -13.74
N LYS A 37 1.10 0.98 -15.00
CA LYS A 37 0.48 -0.25 -15.45
C LYS A 37 1.55 -1.16 -16.02
N ALA A 38 1.71 -2.34 -15.44
CA ALA A 38 2.56 -3.40 -15.99
C ALA A 38 1.67 -4.42 -16.69
N SER A 39 1.92 -4.66 -17.97
CA SER A 39 1.13 -5.58 -18.80
C SER A 39 2.03 -6.68 -19.35
N GLY A 40 1.76 -7.93 -18.97
CA GLY A 40 2.49 -9.11 -19.44
C GLY A 40 1.56 -10.23 -19.89
N PRO A 41 2.09 -11.33 -20.44
CA PRO A 41 1.30 -12.43 -20.98
C PRO A 41 0.50 -13.18 -19.90
N GLN A 42 0.90 -13.11 -18.63
CA GLN A 42 0.22 -13.81 -17.53
C GLN A 42 -0.82 -12.95 -16.82
N GLY A 43 -0.80 -11.64 -17.04
CA GLY A 43 -1.74 -10.73 -16.39
C GLY A 43 -1.32 -9.28 -16.48
N VAL A 44 -2.14 -8.42 -15.86
CA VAL A 44 -1.91 -6.98 -15.79
C VAL A 44 -2.02 -6.55 -14.34
N VAL A 45 -1.05 -5.79 -13.86
CA VAL A 45 -1.04 -5.20 -12.52
C VAL A 45 -0.89 -3.69 -12.58
N SER A 46 -1.34 -3.03 -11.52
CA SER A 46 -0.95 -1.64 -11.25
C SER A 46 0.15 -1.63 -10.20
N ILE A 47 1.11 -0.71 -10.38
CA ILE A 47 2.14 -0.39 -9.41
C ILE A 47 1.90 1.05 -8.96
N LYS A 48 1.71 1.28 -7.67
CA LYS A 48 1.64 2.64 -7.11
C LYS A 48 2.85 2.90 -6.24
N LEU A 49 3.46 4.06 -6.43
CA LEU A 49 4.54 4.59 -5.60
C LEU A 49 4.07 5.87 -4.91
N GLY A 50 4.44 6.01 -3.65
CA GLY A 50 4.30 7.22 -2.87
C GLY A 50 5.65 7.65 -2.31
N THR A 51 5.99 8.92 -2.53
CA THR A 51 7.23 9.58 -2.05
C THR A 51 6.87 10.84 -1.26
N GLY A 52 7.78 11.26 -0.37
CA GLY A 52 7.54 12.40 0.53
C GLY A 52 6.22 12.27 1.28
N ASP A 53 5.40 13.33 1.28
CA ASP A 53 4.09 13.34 1.96
C ASP A 53 3.12 12.25 1.45
N ALA A 54 3.29 11.76 0.21
CA ALA A 54 2.43 10.73 -0.37
C ALA A 54 2.81 9.30 0.07
N ALA A 55 3.97 9.10 0.70
CA ALA A 55 4.43 7.78 1.15
C ALA A 55 3.48 7.17 2.20
N GLU A 56 3.12 7.95 3.23
CA GLU A 56 2.21 7.49 4.29
C GLU A 56 0.77 7.31 3.79
N VAL A 57 0.32 8.13 2.84
CA VAL A 57 -0.97 7.92 2.18
C VAL A 57 -0.97 6.59 1.42
N THR A 58 0.09 6.32 0.66
CA THR A 58 0.24 5.08 -0.11
C THR A 58 0.34 3.85 0.79
N ALA A 59 1.02 3.95 1.94
CA ALA A 59 1.06 2.87 2.94
C ALA A 59 -0.33 2.57 3.52
N ARG A 60 -1.11 3.61 3.85
CA ARG A 60 -2.48 3.46 4.36
C ARG A 60 -3.40 2.81 3.34
N GLU A 61 -3.30 3.21 2.07
CA GLU A 61 -4.05 2.58 0.99
C GLU A 61 -3.72 1.09 0.86
N ALA A 62 -2.42 0.73 0.86
CA ALA A 62 -2.00 -0.67 0.82
C ALA A 62 -2.57 -1.48 2.00
N ALA A 63 -2.52 -0.92 3.22
CA ALA A 63 -3.05 -1.56 4.41
C ALA A 63 -4.59 -1.75 4.36
N VAL A 64 -5.32 -0.82 3.74
CA VAL A 64 -6.77 -0.98 3.52
C VAL A 64 -7.04 -2.07 2.48
N LEU A 65 -6.29 -2.07 1.37
CA LEU A 65 -6.45 -3.09 0.31
C LEU A 65 -6.20 -4.50 0.84
N ASP A 66 -5.21 -4.68 1.74
CA ASP A 66 -4.87 -5.96 2.36
C ASP A 66 -6.02 -6.55 3.21
N GLN A 67 -6.95 -5.70 3.68
CA GLN A 67 -8.10 -6.12 4.48
C GLN A 67 -9.34 -6.46 3.64
N LEU A 68 -9.31 -6.23 2.32
CA LEU A 68 -10.45 -6.48 1.45
C LEU A 68 -10.34 -7.87 0.81
N PRO A 69 -11.37 -8.74 0.92
CA PRO A 69 -11.29 -10.15 0.56
C PRO A 69 -11.10 -10.43 -0.94
N GLU A 70 -11.33 -9.45 -1.81
CA GLU A 70 -11.19 -9.56 -3.27
C GLU A 70 -9.90 -8.93 -3.81
N TYR A 71 -9.08 -8.36 -2.93
CA TYR A 71 -7.85 -7.68 -3.31
C TYR A 71 -6.65 -8.49 -2.88
N THR A 72 -5.69 -8.62 -3.80
CA THR A 72 -4.34 -9.10 -3.49
C THR A 72 -3.40 -7.92 -3.61
N VAL A 73 -2.66 -7.64 -2.54
CA VAL A 73 -1.70 -6.54 -2.50
C VAL A 73 -0.33 -7.07 -2.10
N THR A 74 0.70 -6.71 -2.86
CA THR A 74 2.09 -6.87 -2.43
C THR A 74 2.65 -5.48 -2.14
N VAL A 75 3.21 -5.28 -0.95
CA VAL A 75 3.66 -3.96 -0.48
C VAL A 75 5.14 -4.00 -0.10
N GLY A 76 5.82 -2.88 -0.31
CA GLY A 76 7.19 -2.71 0.16
C GLY A 76 7.57 -1.25 0.37
N ARG A 77 8.80 -1.07 0.86
CA ARG A 77 9.40 0.24 1.10
C ARG A 77 10.74 0.34 0.37
N PHE A 78 11.14 1.56 0.08
CA PHE A 78 12.46 1.93 -0.43
C PHE A 78 12.90 3.21 0.30
N ALA A 79 14.11 3.71 0.02
CA ALA A 79 14.70 4.82 0.76
C ALA A 79 13.77 6.04 0.85
N ASP A 80 13.16 6.39 -0.29
CA ASP A 80 12.37 7.62 -0.41
C ASP A 80 10.85 7.39 -0.39
N GLY A 81 10.38 6.18 -0.07
CA GLY A 81 8.93 5.95 -0.12
C GLY A 81 8.41 4.53 0.09
N VAL A 82 7.16 4.37 -0.34
CA VAL A 82 6.37 3.15 -0.24
C VAL A 82 5.85 2.79 -1.62
N TRP A 83 5.75 1.50 -1.92
CA TRP A 83 5.10 1.01 -3.12
C TRP A 83 4.13 -0.11 -2.79
N TYR A 84 3.12 -0.30 -3.65
CA TYR A 84 2.32 -1.51 -3.67
C TYR A 84 1.97 -1.93 -5.10
N VAL A 85 1.71 -3.23 -5.26
CA VAL A 85 1.27 -3.88 -6.50
C VAL A 85 -0.07 -4.55 -6.25
N THR A 86 -1.03 -4.35 -7.15
CA THR A 86 -2.35 -5.00 -7.13
C THR A 86 -2.76 -5.38 -8.55
N PRO A 87 -3.55 -6.45 -8.76
CA PRO A 87 -4.16 -6.74 -10.05
C PRO A 87 -4.84 -5.50 -10.65
N TRP A 88 -4.71 -5.34 -11.97
CA TRP A 88 -5.34 -4.25 -12.70
C TRP A 88 -6.84 -4.50 -12.83
N GLN A 89 -7.64 -3.57 -12.31
CA GLN A 89 -9.09 -3.65 -12.43
C GLN A 89 -9.52 -3.10 -13.80
N ALA A 90 -10.03 -3.99 -14.66
CA ALA A 90 -10.52 -3.62 -15.97
C ALA A 90 -11.84 -2.85 -15.89
N GLY A 91 -12.01 -1.87 -16.78
CA GLY A 91 -13.23 -1.08 -16.88
C GLY A 91 -12.96 0.42 -16.89
N PRO A 92 -13.97 1.22 -17.25
CA PRO A 92 -13.85 2.67 -17.20
C PRO A 92 -13.76 3.13 -15.74
N SER A 93 -12.89 4.08 -15.47
CA SER A 93 -12.91 4.72 -14.16
C SER A 93 -14.25 5.44 -13.95
N THR A 94 -14.70 5.59 -12.71
CA THR A 94 -15.83 6.47 -12.40
C THR A 94 -15.54 7.91 -12.86
N TRP A 95 -14.26 8.28 -12.99
CA TRP A 95 -13.88 9.53 -13.61
C TRP A 95 -14.35 9.61 -15.07
N ASP A 96 -14.09 8.58 -15.86
CA ASP A 96 -14.47 8.53 -17.27
C ASP A 96 -15.98 8.41 -17.47
N VAL A 97 -16.64 7.56 -16.68
CA VAL A 97 -18.11 7.39 -16.73
C VAL A 97 -18.82 8.72 -16.49
N PHE A 98 -18.39 9.51 -15.51
CA PHE A 98 -19.02 10.79 -15.16
C PHE A 98 -18.41 12.00 -15.89
N ARG A 99 -17.65 11.80 -16.96
CA ARG A 99 -17.00 12.91 -17.70
C ARG A 99 -18.00 13.94 -18.23
N SER A 100 -19.17 13.50 -18.71
CA SER A 100 -20.21 14.38 -19.28
C SER A 100 -20.79 15.35 -18.25
N VAL A 101 -21.06 14.88 -17.02
CA VAL A 101 -21.63 15.71 -15.94
C VAL A 101 -20.59 16.61 -15.26
N ARG A 102 -19.28 16.30 -15.36
CA ARG A 102 -18.22 17.20 -14.88
C ARG A 102 -17.90 18.37 -15.81
N LYS A 103 -18.17 18.22 -17.12
CA LYS A 103 -17.96 19.29 -18.13
C LYS A 103 -19.13 20.26 -18.20
N ALA A 104 -20.29 19.92 -17.62
CA ALA A 104 -21.33 20.90 -17.37
C ALA A 104 -20.74 21.96 -16.45
N SER A 105 -20.64 23.19 -16.96
CA SER A 105 -20.14 24.39 -16.30
C SER A 105 -20.38 24.34 -14.79
N GLY A 106 -19.28 24.32 -14.03
CA GLY A 106 -19.26 24.33 -12.57
C GLY A 106 -19.83 25.61 -11.94
N GLY A 107 -20.97 26.09 -12.41
CA GLY A 107 -21.82 26.98 -11.64
C GLY A 107 -22.64 26.12 -10.71
N ARG A 108 -22.33 26.19 -9.40
CA ARG A 108 -23.42 26.11 -8.42
C ARG A 108 -24.50 27.07 -8.94
N PRO A 109 -25.73 26.64 -9.24
CA PRO A 109 -26.79 27.62 -9.40
C PRO A 109 -26.78 28.47 -8.13
N LYS A 110 -26.67 29.80 -8.27
CA LYS A 110 -26.97 30.71 -7.15
C LYS A 110 -28.29 30.21 -6.57
N PRO A 111 -28.39 29.95 -5.25
CA PRO A 111 -29.64 29.50 -4.69
C PRO A 111 -30.70 30.54 -5.04
N SER A 112 -31.58 30.21 -5.99
CA SER A 112 -32.84 30.90 -6.11
C SER A 112 -33.63 30.56 -4.85
N PRO A 113 -34.44 31.49 -4.31
CA PRO A 113 -35.05 31.32 -2.99
C PRO A 113 -36.18 30.28 -2.97
N LEU A 114 -36.21 29.33 -3.91
CA LEU A 114 -37.29 28.35 -4.02
C LEU A 114 -36.76 26.92 -3.93
N ARG A 115 -37.03 26.35 -2.75
CA ARG A 115 -37.14 24.92 -2.42
C ARG A 115 -35.85 24.09 -2.51
N SER A 116 -35.17 24.07 -1.37
CA SER A 116 -34.32 22.97 -0.90
C SER A 116 -35.06 21.63 -0.95
N VAL A 117 -34.75 20.81 -1.94
CA VAL A 117 -34.90 19.35 -1.89
C VAL A 117 -33.58 18.78 -2.40
N CYS A 118 -33.02 17.81 -1.68
CA CYS A 118 -31.69 17.20 -1.85
C CYS A 118 -30.52 17.93 -1.13
N ALA A 119 -30.70 18.23 0.17
CA ALA A 119 -29.61 18.02 1.11
C ALA A 119 -29.66 16.54 1.50
N VAL A 120 -28.78 15.71 0.92
CA VAL A 120 -28.44 14.42 1.53
C VAL A 120 -27.31 14.71 2.50
N PRO A 121 -27.54 14.71 3.83
CA PRO A 121 -26.44 14.81 4.77
C PRO A 121 -25.57 13.57 4.62
N TRP A 122 -24.31 13.78 4.26
CA TRP A 122 -23.22 12.84 4.52
C TRP A 122 -23.05 12.73 6.03
N GLN A 123 -23.94 11.96 6.67
CA GLN A 123 -23.81 11.64 8.08
C GLN A 123 -22.90 10.43 8.17
N ILE A 124 -21.64 10.75 8.46
CA ILE A 124 -20.63 9.84 8.97
C ILE A 124 -21.28 8.91 9.99
N CYS A 125 -21.19 7.61 9.72
CA CYS A 125 -21.64 6.55 10.61
C CYS A 125 -20.66 6.44 11.79
N THR A 126 -20.69 7.39 12.72
CA THR A 126 -20.18 7.16 14.08
C THR A 126 -21.29 6.50 14.87
N LYS A 127 -21.34 5.16 14.85
CA LYS A 127 -22.02 4.44 15.92
C LYS A 127 -21.06 4.37 17.12
N PRO A 128 -21.43 4.87 18.31
CA PRO A 128 -20.78 4.45 19.53
C PRO A 128 -21.21 2.99 19.77
N VAL A 129 -20.25 2.07 19.75
CA VAL A 129 -20.49 0.73 20.29
C VAL A 129 -20.71 0.89 21.78
N GLY A 130 -21.95 0.63 22.21
CA GLY A 130 -22.34 0.56 23.61
C GLY A 130 -21.50 -0.50 24.32
N CYS A 131 -20.63 -0.05 25.21
CA CYS A 131 -19.98 -0.92 26.18
C CYS A 131 -20.96 -1.19 27.32
N THR A 132 -21.77 -2.25 27.19
CA THR A 132 -22.42 -2.89 28.34
C THR A 132 -21.70 -4.21 28.59
N GLY A 133 -20.55 -4.13 29.24
CA GLY A 133 -19.82 -5.26 29.78
C GLY A 133 -19.91 -5.21 31.30
N THR A 134 -20.81 -6.00 31.86
CA THR A 134 -20.97 -6.24 33.30
C THR A 134 -19.69 -6.90 33.84
N SER A 135 -18.82 -6.14 34.49
CA SER A 135 -17.66 -6.68 35.19
C SER A 135 -18.09 -7.27 36.53
N SER A 136 -18.18 -8.61 36.58
CA SER A 136 -18.06 -9.36 37.84
C SER A 136 -16.58 -9.62 38.12
N PRO A 137 -16.12 -9.54 39.38
CA PRO A 137 -14.72 -9.71 39.73
C PRO A 137 -14.34 -11.19 39.69
N SER A 138 -13.45 -11.56 38.77
CA SER A 138 -12.77 -12.84 38.81
C SER A 138 -11.42 -12.68 39.52
N THR A 139 -11.24 -13.48 40.55
CA THR A 139 -10.07 -13.57 41.42
C THR A 139 -8.80 -13.89 40.62
N ALA A 140 -7.84 -12.97 40.63
CA ALA A 140 -6.51 -13.20 40.08
C ALA A 140 -5.69 -14.09 41.03
N SER A 141 -5.59 -15.37 40.69
CA SER A 141 -4.58 -16.27 41.22
C SER A 141 -3.21 -15.91 40.65
N THR A 142 -2.28 -15.61 41.55
CA THR A 142 -0.85 -15.44 41.35
C THR A 142 -0.22 -16.54 40.47
N PRO A 143 0.43 -16.23 39.34
CA PRO A 143 1.35 -17.17 38.72
C PRO A 143 2.73 -17.08 39.39
N SER A 144 3.13 -18.23 39.93
CA SER A 144 4.41 -18.51 40.54
C SER A 144 5.56 -18.33 39.55
N ARG A 145 6.64 -17.75 40.09
CA ARG A 145 7.94 -17.48 39.49
C ARG A 145 8.61 -18.78 39.06
N ALA A 146 8.71 -19.03 37.75
CA ALA A 146 9.48 -20.13 37.20
C ALA A 146 10.86 -19.64 36.71
N SER A 147 11.87 -20.35 37.18
CA SER A 147 13.30 -20.10 37.12
C SER A 147 13.88 -19.89 35.72
N VAL A 148 14.73 -18.88 35.63
CA VAL A 148 15.70 -18.67 34.57
C VAL A 148 16.72 -19.80 34.63
N SER A 149 16.79 -20.64 33.60
CA SER A 149 17.90 -21.59 33.40
C SER A 149 18.75 -21.10 32.24
N SER A 150 19.82 -20.40 32.59
CA SER A 150 20.94 -20.10 31.71
C SER A 150 21.65 -21.39 31.36
N THR A 151 21.75 -21.72 30.06
CA THR A 151 22.74 -22.68 29.57
C THR A 151 23.58 -22.02 28.48
N SER A 152 24.84 -21.86 28.85
CA SER A 152 26.00 -21.47 28.07
C SER A 152 26.34 -22.40 26.89
N ARG A 153 27.13 -21.86 25.93
CA ARG A 153 28.04 -22.47 24.92
C ARG A 153 27.67 -21.98 23.52
N GLY A 154 28.52 -21.39 22.70
CA GLY A 154 29.94 -21.03 22.75
C GLY A 154 30.31 -20.40 21.39
N PRO A 155 31.43 -19.67 21.27
CA PRO A 155 31.74 -18.88 20.07
C PRO A 155 32.53 -19.69 19.03
N GLY A 156 31.94 -19.90 17.85
CA GLY A 156 32.63 -20.44 16.67
C GLY A 156 33.29 -19.32 15.86
N ARG A 157 34.55 -18.99 16.20
CA ARG A 157 35.44 -18.18 15.36
C ARG A 157 35.80 -18.95 14.10
N SER A 158 35.69 -18.33 12.93
CA SER A 158 36.58 -18.61 11.77
C SER A 158 36.49 -17.48 10.74
N ALA A 159 37.58 -16.73 10.62
CA ALA A 159 37.92 -15.85 9.51
C ALA A 159 39.40 -16.12 9.15
N PRO A 160 39.97 -15.51 8.10
CA PRO A 160 39.80 -15.84 6.69
C PRO A 160 41.09 -16.44 6.08
N ARG A 161 40.96 -17.29 5.06
CA ARG A 161 42.12 -17.76 4.28
C ARG A 161 42.55 -16.70 3.27
N ARG A 162 43.72 -16.10 3.51
CA ARG A 162 44.46 -15.26 2.55
C ARG A 162 44.95 -16.11 1.38
N GLY A 163 44.46 -15.84 0.17
CA GLY A 163 45.07 -16.29 -1.09
C GLY A 163 46.13 -15.29 -1.55
N ARG A 164 47.35 -15.78 -1.78
CA ARG A 164 48.57 -15.04 -2.11
C ARG A 164 48.96 -15.38 -3.55
N ARG A 165 49.51 -14.39 -4.27
CA ARG A 165 50.40 -14.46 -5.46
C ARG A 165 49.78 -14.93 -6.80
N SER A 166 49.97 -14.13 -7.84
CA SER A 166 51.15 -14.26 -8.71
C SER A 166 51.27 -13.09 -9.68
N THR A 167 52.44 -12.47 -9.70
CA THR A 167 52.96 -11.57 -10.72
C THR A 167 53.64 -12.37 -11.83
N ALA A 168 53.31 -12.11 -13.09
CA ALA A 168 54.15 -12.36 -14.27
C ALA A 168 53.82 -11.23 -15.25
N ARG A 169 54.71 -10.24 -15.40
CA ARG A 169 55.86 -10.14 -16.33
C ARG A 169 55.41 -9.84 -17.76
#